data_AF-A0A437M0J9-F1
#
_entry.id   AF-A0A437M0J9-F1
#
_cell.length_a   1.000
_cell.length_b   1.000
_cell.length_c   1.000
_cell.angle_alpha   90.00
_cell.angle_beta   90.00
_cell.angle_gamma   90.00
#
_symmetry.space_group_name_H-M   'P 1'
#
loop_
_entity.id
_entity.type
_entity.pdbx_description
1 polymer ?
#
loop_
_entity_poly.entity_id
_entity_poly.type
_entity_poly.pdbx_seq_one_letter_code
_entity_poly.pdbx_strand_id
1 'polypeptide(L)'
;MISLRLSVVATAAMLLSGCAADMSGYPSLAPRTVEKSAEPAPAEPAPPMPPVGSNDVGAIVTAAKAADTAFNEEVAKARPTIEKGRGAAQGGDAWVAAQQAYSGVESARGGVGSALADLDRLHQEAVAKGDPARLTSVEAAIAEVQAIDGAEQATLASLQP
;
A
#
# COMPACT_ATOMS: atom_id res chain seq x y z
N MET A 1 43.48 26.56 -15.38
CA MET A 1 42.00 26.48 -15.26
C MET A 1 41.35 25.61 -16.34
N ILE A 2 41.85 25.62 -17.59
CA ILE A 2 41.36 24.75 -18.69
C ILE A 2 41.62 23.25 -18.46
N SER A 3 42.81 22.88 -17.97
CA SER A 3 43.15 21.46 -17.72
C SER A 3 42.34 20.81 -16.58
N LEU A 4 41.90 21.61 -15.60
CA LEU A 4 41.07 21.14 -14.48
C LEU A 4 39.62 20.88 -14.94
N ARG A 5 39.11 21.72 -15.85
CA ARG A 5 37.79 21.54 -16.49
C ARG A 5 37.77 20.30 -17.39
N LEU A 6 38.85 20.05 -18.12
CA LEU A 6 38.98 18.87 -18.98
C LEU A 6 38.99 17.56 -18.16
N SER A 7 39.65 17.57 -16.99
CA SER A 7 39.70 16.40 -16.10
C SER A 7 38.33 16.09 -15.48
N VAL A 8 37.57 17.10 -15.05
CA VAL A 8 36.23 16.91 -14.49
C VAL A 8 35.26 16.34 -15.54
N VAL A 9 35.33 16.82 -16.79
CA VAL A 9 34.51 16.30 -17.89
C VAL A 9 34.88 14.84 -18.22
N ALA A 10 36.17 14.48 -18.19
CA ALA A 10 36.61 13.12 -18.42
C ALA A 10 36.16 12.15 -17.31
N THR A 11 36.23 12.57 -16.04
CA THR A 11 35.74 11.75 -14.91
C THR A 11 34.22 11.59 -14.93
N ALA A 12 33.48 12.65 -15.27
CA ALA A 12 32.02 12.57 -15.46
C ALA A 12 31.65 11.63 -16.61
N ALA A 13 32.38 11.67 -17.73
CA ALA A 13 32.16 10.76 -18.86
C ALA A 13 32.44 9.30 -18.50
N MET A 14 33.44 9.02 -17.65
CA MET A 14 33.72 7.65 -17.18
C MET A 14 32.63 7.11 -16.23
N LEU A 15 32.00 7.96 -15.41
CA LEU A 15 30.92 7.54 -14.50
C LEU A 15 29.62 7.16 -15.25
N LEU A 16 29.41 7.66 -16.47
CA LEU A 16 28.22 7.34 -17.28
C LEU A 16 28.29 5.96 -17.97
N SER A 17 29.45 5.31 -18.06
CA SER A 17 29.59 4.03 -18.77
C SER A 17 28.90 2.85 -18.08
N GLY A 18 28.58 2.98 -16.78
CA GLY A 18 27.82 1.96 -16.03
C GLY A 18 26.36 1.82 -16.48
N CYS A 19 25.80 2.83 -17.17
CA CYS A 19 24.44 2.78 -17.71
C CYS A 19 24.35 2.00 -19.04
N ALA A 20 25.49 1.76 -19.69
CA ALA A 20 25.62 1.01 -20.94
C ALA A 20 26.29 -0.35 -20.71
N ALA A 21 26.01 -0.98 -19.55
CA ALA A 21 26.51 -2.31 -19.24
C ALA A 21 26.09 -3.31 -20.34
N ASP A 22 27.00 -4.20 -20.70
CA ASP A 22 26.77 -5.22 -21.72
C ASP A 22 25.55 -6.07 -21.35
N MET A 23 24.50 -5.98 -22.17
CA MET A 23 23.22 -6.65 -21.91
C MET A 23 23.29 -8.16 -22.23
N SER A 24 24.40 -8.66 -22.77
CA SER A 24 24.57 -10.07 -23.18
C SER A 24 24.58 -11.07 -22.02
N GLY A 25 24.83 -10.60 -20.78
CA GLY A 25 24.78 -11.42 -19.57
C GLY A 25 23.40 -11.53 -18.92
N TYR A 26 22.42 -10.73 -19.37
CA TYR A 26 21.06 -10.81 -18.83
C TYR A 26 20.26 -11.91 -19.54
N PRO A 27 19.38 -12.62 -18.83
CA PRO A 27 18.45 -13.53 -19.46
C PRO A 27 17.54 -12.76 -20.43
N SER A 28 17.21 -13.39 -21.55
CA SER A 28 16.29 -12.82 -22.53
C SER A 28 14.92 -12.52 -21.89
N LEU A 29 14.39 -11.33 -22.17
CA LEU A 29 12.98 -10.98 -21.91
C LEU A 29 12.03 -11.53 -22.99
N ALA A 30 12.55 -12.26 -23.98
CA ALA A 30 11.69 -12.96 -24.92
C ALA A 30 10.87 -14.03 -24.17
N PRO A 31 9.59 -14.21 -24.51
CA PRO A 31 8.75 -15.24 -23.90
C PRO A 31 9.42 -16.61 -23.97
N ARG A 32 9.56 -17.27 -22.82
CA ARG A 32 10.18 -18.60 -22.72
C ARG A 32 9.30 -19.64 -23.40
N THR A 33 9.86 -20.73 -23.90
CA THR A 33 9.08 -21.82 -24.49
C THR A 33 8.02 -22.36 -23.52
N VAL A 34 8.34 -22.46 -22.22
CA VAL A 34 7.40 -22.90 -21.17
C VAL A 34 6.20 -21.97 -21.00
N GLU A 35 6.34 -20.68 -21.33
CA GLU A 35 5.27 -19.68 -21.22
C GLU A 35 4.32 -19.71 -22.44
N LYS A 36 4.74 -20.33 -23.56
CA LYS A 36 3.92 -20.45 -24.79
C LYS A 36 3.02 -21.69 -24.81
N SER A 37 3.34 -22.69 -23.99
CA SER A 37 2.62 -23.96 -23.93
C SER A 37 1.57 -24.02 -22.82
N ALA A 38 1.38 -22.92 -22.08
CA ALA A 38 0.28 -22.83 -21.14
C ALA A 38 -1.03 -22.85 -21.94
N GLU A 39 -1.72 -23.99 -21.94
CA GLU A 39 -3.14 -24.02 -22.27
C GLU A 39 -3.85 -23.03 -21.34
N PRO A 40 -4.83 -22.25 -21.83
CA PRO A 40 -5.64 -21.43 -20.95
C PRO A 40 -6.23 -22.36 -19.89
N ALA A 41 -5.90 -22.11 -18.63
CA ALA A 41 -6.61 -22.75 -17.54
C ALA A 41 -8.11 -22.51 -17.78
N PRO A 42 -8.98 -23.51 -17.56
CA PRO A 42 -10.42 -23.29 -17.60
C PRO A 42 -10.73 -22.05 -16.79
N ALA A 43 -11.52 -21.12 -17.34
CA ALA A 43 -11.90 -19.92 -16.62
C ALA A 43 -12.51 -20.34 -15.29
N GLU A 44 -11.82 -20.05 -14.18
CA GLU A 44 -12.41 -20.21 -12.87
C GLU A 44 -13.67 -19.34 -12.84
N PRO A 45 -14.76 -19.83 -12.22
CA PRO A 45 -15.92 -19.00 -11.98
C PRO A 45 -15.44 -17.69 -11.37
N ALA A 46 -15.92 -16.56 -11.91
CA ALA A 46 -15.61 -15.26 -11.31
C ALA A 46 -15.90 -15.37 -9.81
N PRO A 47 -14.98 -14.93 -8.94
CA PRO A 47 -15.22 -14.97 -7.51
C PRO A 47 -16.55 -14.26 -7.24
N PRO A 48 -17.37 -14.78 -6.31
CA PRO A 48 -18.63 -14.14 -5.98
C PRO A 48 -18.36 -12.67 -5.68
N MET A 49 -19.22 -11.79 -6.21
CA MET A 49 -19.15 -10.38 -5.82
C MET A 49 -19.17 -10.31 -4.30
N PRO A 50 -18.28 -9.50 -3.68
CA PRO A 50 -18.34 -9.31 -2.25
C PRO A 50 -19.77 -8.86 -1.87
N PRO A 51 -20.28 -9.31 -0.71
CA PRO A 51 -21.61 -8.90 -0.27
C PRO A 51 -21.68 -7.37 -0.27
N VAL A 52 -22.85 -6.84 -0.63
CA VAL A 52 -23.08 -5.39 -0.61
C VAL A 52 -22.80 -4.90 0.81
N GLY A 53 -21.93 -3.90 0.94
CA GLY A 53 -21.63 -3.29 2.23
C GLY A 53 -22.89 -2.69 2.88
N SER A 54 -22.76 -2.30 4.14
CA SER A 54 -23.89 -1.74 4.89
C SER A 54 -24.48 -0.51 4.18
N ASN A 55 -25.80 -0.33 4.24
CA ASN A 55 -26.45 0.92 3.82
C ASN A 55 -26.63 1.91 4.97
N ASP A 56 -26.32 1.49 6.19
CA ASP A 56 -26.34 2.31 7.39
C ASP A 56 -24.97 2.99 7.56
N VAL A 57 -24.97 4.32 7.44
CA VAL A 57 -23.79 5.18 7.61
C VAL A 57 -23.21 5.03 9.02
N GLY A 58 -24.05 4.94 10.06
CA GLY A 58 -23.59 4.79 11.43
C GLY A 58 -22.92 3.44 11.68
N ALA A 59 -23.41 2.38 11.04
CA ALA A 59 -22.78 1.06 11.09
C ALA A 59 -21.40 1.07 10.41
N ILE A 60 -21.24 1.77 9.28
CA ILE A 60 -19.94 1.89 8.59
C ILE A 60 -18.93 2.67 9.45
N VAL A 61 -19.34 3.79 10.04
CA VAL A 61 -18.47 4.56 10.97
C VAL A 61 -18.08 3.73 12.19
N THR A 62 -19.00 2.92 12.73
CA THR A 62 -18.71 2.00 13.83
C THR A 62 -17.69 0.93 13.42
N ALA A 63 -17.83 0.37 12.22
CA ALA A 63 -16.88 -0.59 11.66
C ALA A 63 -15.49 0.04 11.47
N ALA A 64 -15.41 1.29 10.99
CA ALA A 64 -14.15 2.03 10.87
C ALA A 64 -13.45 2.21 12.23
N LYS A 65 -14.19 2.57 13.28
CA LYS A 65 -13.63 2.70 14.65
C LYS A 65 -13.15 1.37 15.23
N ALA A 66 -13.86 0.28 14.94
CA ALA A 66 -13.43 -1.05 15.33
C ALA A 66 -12.15 -1.46 14.57
N ALA A 67 -12.06 -1.14 13.28
CA ALA A 67 -10.85 -1.36 12.48
C ALA A 67 -9.65 -0.56 13.00
N ASP A 68 -9.83 0.71 13.35
CA ASP A 68 -8.79 1.54 13.98
C ASP A 68 -8.32 0.96 15.33
N THR A 69 -9.25 0.45 16.14
CA THR A 69 -8.89 -0.25 17.37
C THR A 69 -8.00 -1.45 17.09
N ALA A 70 -8.36 -2.29 16.10
CA ALA A 70 -7.56 -3.45 15.70
C ALA A 70 -6.19 -3.05 15.10
N PHE A 71 -6.13 -1.98 14.31
CA PHE A 71 -4.88 -1.41 13.82
C PHE A 71 -3.96 -1.02 14.99
N ASN A 72 -4.47 -0.28 15.97
CA ASN A 72 -3.70 0.15 17.13
C ASN A 72 -3.21 -1.02 17.99
N GLU A 73 -4.00 -2.09 18.11
CA GLU A 73 -3.58 -3.34 18.75
C GLU A 73 -2.41 -4.01 17.99
N GLU A 74 -2.49 -4.09 16.66
CA GLU A 74 -1.41 -4.67 15.85
C GLU A 74 -0.15 -3.78 15.91
N VAL A 75 -0.29 -2.45 15.92
CA VAL A 75 0.81 -1.51 16.16
C VAL A 75 1.50 -1.82 17.49
N ALA A 76 0.73 -1.96 18.58
CA ALA A 76 1.29 -2.22 19.91
C ALA A 76 2.06 -3.55 19.95
N LYS A 77 1.54 -4.59 19.29
CA LYS A 77 2.15 -5.90 19.19
C LYS A 77 3.41 -5.91 18.31
N ALA A 78 3.39 -5.22 17.17
CA ALA A 78 4.47 -5.23 16.19
C ALA A 78 5.65 -4.32 16.56
N ARG A 79 5.39 -3.22 17.28
CA ARG A 79 6.37 -2.18 17.59
C ARG A 79 7.69 -2.71 18.16
N PRO A 80 7.75 -3.60 19.16
CA PRO A 80 9.02 -4.09 19.69
C PRO A 80 9.89 -4.80 18.64
N THR A 81 9.27 -5.56 17.74
CA THR A 81 9.96 -6.27 16.65
C THR A 81 10.49 -5.30 15.60
N ILE A 82 9.67 -4.31 15.24
CA ILE A 82 10.05 -3.24 14.31
C ILE A 82 11.25 -2.45 14.86
N GLU A 83 11.19 -2.00 16.12
CA GLU A 83 12.28 -1.23 16.75
C GLU A 83 13.58 -2.03 16.83
N LYS A 84 13.51 -3.35 17.07
CA LYS A 84 14.69 -4.22 17.07
C LYS A 84 15.38 -4.31 15.70
N GLY A 85 14.63 -4.15 14.60
CA GLY A 85 15.15 -4.21 13.24
C GLY A 85 15.78 -2.93 12.71
N ARG A 86 15.51 -1.76 13.32
CA ARG A 86 15.95 -0.44 12.83
C ARG A 86 17.47 -0.24 12.69
N GLY A 87 18.25 -0.99 13.46
CA GLY A 87 19.71 -0.97 13.38
C GLY A 87 20.30 -2.27 12.83
N ALA A 88 19.47 -3.23 12.43
CA ALA A 88 19.93 -4.52 11.96
C ALA A 88 20.52 -4.41 10.55
N ALA A 89 21.51 -5.25 10.26
CA ALA A 89 22.02 -5.38 8.90
C ALA A 89 20.90 -5.82 7.95
N GLN A 90 20.76 -5.13 6.82
CA GLN A 90 19.78 -5.48 5.79
C GLN A 90 19.93 -6.95 5.39
N GLY A 91 18.81 -7.67 5.34
CA GLY A 91 18.78 -9.11 5.05
C GLY A 91 19.10 -10.03 6.23
N GLY A 92 19.49 -9.50 7.40
CA GLY A 92 19.61 -10.29 8.62
C GLY A 92 18.25 -10.61 9.25
N ASP A 93 18.20 -11.65 10.10
CA ASP A 93 16.94 -12.14 10.70
C ASP A 93 16.13 -11.06 11.40
N ALA A 94 16.79 -10.18 12.15
CA ALA A 94 16.12 -9.06 12.85
C ALA A 94 15.53 -8.02 11.88
N TRP A 95 16.20 -7.77 10.75
CA TRP A 95 15.68 -6.88 9.71
C TRP A 95 14.47 -7.50 9.02
N VAL A 96 14.56 -8.77 8.64
CA VAL A 96 13.46 -9.51 7.99
C VAL A 96 12.23 -9.57 8.91
N ALA A 97 12.42 -9.86 10.19
CA ALA A 97 11.33 -9.87 11.17
C ALA A 97 10.66 -8.50 11.30
N ALA A 98 11.42 -7.41 11.28
CA ALA A 98 10.88 -6.06 11.32
C ALA A 98 10.06 -5.70 10.06
N GLN A 99 10.54 -6.07 8.87
CA GLN A 99 9.79 -5.85 7.62
C GLN A 99 8.45 -6.62 7.65
N GLN A 100 8.46 -7.89 8.09
CA GLN A 100 7.24 -8.68 8.20
C GLN A 100 6.25 -8.07 9.21
N ALA A 101 6.75 -7.64 10.37
CA ALA A 101 5.92 -6.97 11.38
C ALA A 101 5.34 -5.64 10.85
N TYR A 102 6.14 -4.85 10.14
CA TYR A 102 5.70 -3.61 9.49
C TYR A 102 4.60 -3.87 8.45
N SER A 103 4.77 -4.86 7.57
CA SER A 103 3.74 -5.26 6.59
C SER A 103 2.46 -5.77 7.25
N GLY A 104 2.56 -6.40 8.43
CA GLY A 104 1.40 -6.77 9.24
C GLY A 104 0.58 -5.55 9.68
N VAL A 105 1.26 -4.51 10.18
CA VAL A 105 0.62 -3.24 10.55
C VAL A 105 0.02 -2.54 9.33
N GLU A 106 0.73 -2.52 8.19
CA GLU A 106 0.21 -1.95 6.94
C GLU A 106 -1.07 -2.64 6.47
N SER A 107 -1.12 -3.97 6.57
CA SER A 107 -2.31 -4.77 6.20
C SER A 107 -3.52 -4.47 7.09
N ALA A 108 -3.30 -4.15 8.37
CA ALA A 108 -4.38 -3.85 9.32
C ALA A 108 -5.18 -2.59 8.95
N ARG A 109 -4.60 -1.67 8.17
CA ARG A 109 -5.29 -0.47 7.64
C ARG A 109 -6.43 -0.78 6.67
N GLY A 110 -6.49 -2.01 6.14
CA GLY A 110 -7.50 -2.43 5.17
C GLY A 110 -8.94 -2.32 5.67
N GLY A 111 -9.17 -2.38 6.99
CA GLY A 111 -10.50 -2.23 7.57
C GLY A 111 -11.07 -0.82 7.41
N VAL A 112 -10.27 0.21 7.69
CA VAL A 112 -10.64 1.62 7.47
C VAL A 112 -10.80 1.91 5.98
N GLY A 113 -9.90 1.38 5.14
CA GLY A 113 -10.01 1.48 3.68
C GLY A 113 -11.33 0.88 3.13
N SER A 114 -11.78 -0.23 3.70
CA SER A 114 -13.05 -0.87 3.32
C SER A 114 -14.26 -0.02 3.72
N ALA A 115 -14.22 0.60 4.91
CA ALA A 115 -15.27 1.53 5.34
C ALA A 115 -15.35 2.78 4.44
N LEU A 116 -14.21 3.33 3.99
CA LEU A 116 -14.18 4.43 3.03
C LEU A 116 -14.79 4.04 1.68
N ALA A 117 -14.50 2.83 1.18
CA ALA A 117 -15.08 2.32 -0.06
C ALA A 117 -16.61 2.17 0.05
N ASP A 118 -17.12 1.69 1.19
CA ASP A 118 -18.56 1.60 1.44
C ASP A 118 -19.22 2.98 1.50
N LEU A 119 -18.58 3.97 2.14
CA LEU A 119 -19.08 5.34 2.16
C LEU A 119 -19.06 6.00 0.78
N ASP A 120 -18.04 5.76 -0.04
CA ASP A 120 -17.98 6.27 -1.41
C ASP A 120 -19.13 5.71 -2.27
N ARG A 121 -19.45 4.42 -2.13
CA ARG A 121 -20.64 3.84 -2.77
C ARG A 121 -21.92 4.56 -2.32
N LEU A 122 -22.10 4.81 -1.01
CA LEU A 122 -23.29 5.52 -0.51
C LEU A 122 -23.36 6.98 -1.00
N HIS A 123 -22.22 7.62 -1.18
CA HIS A 123 -22.11 8.96 -1.73
C HIS A 123 -22.59 8.98 -3.18
N GLN A 124 -22.08 8.06 -4.02
CA GLN A 124 -22.52 7.93 -5.42
C GLN A 124 -24.03 7.64 -5.53
N GLU A 125 -24.56 6.78 -4.66
CA GLU A 125 -26.01 6.49 -4.60
C GLU A 125 -26.84 7.73 -4.23
N ALA A 126 -26.38 8.53 -3.26
CA ALA A 126 -27.07 9.75 -2.84
C ALA A 126 -27.10 10.81 -3.97
N VAL A 127 -25.98 10.96 -4.69
CA VAL A 127 -25.88 11.83 -5.88
C VAL A 127 -26.85 11.36 -6.97
N ALA A 128 -26.85 10.06 -7.29
CA ALA A 128 -27.72 9.51 -8.34
C ALA A 128 -29.22 9.69 -8.03
N LYS A 129 -29.59 9.64 -6.74
CA LYS A 129 -30.98 9.81 -6.29
C LYS A 129 -31.37 11.27 -6.05
N GLY A 130 -30.42 12.20 -6.05
CA GLY A 130 -30.68 13.61 -5.71
C GLY A 130 -31.15 13.79 -4.27
N ASP A 131 -30.56 13.05 -3.33
CA ASP A 131 -30.90 13.10 -1.90
C ASP A 131 -29.87 13.95 -1.13
N PRO A 132 -30.11 15.27 -0.94
CA PRO A 132 -29.14 16.16 -0.31
C PRO A 132 -28.93 15.85 1.18
N ALA A 133 -29.97 15.39 1.88
CA ALA A 133 -29.86 15.08 3.31
C ALA A 133 -28.96 13.86 3.52
N ARG A 134 -29.13 12.81 2.70
CA ARG A 134 -28.25 11.65 2.73
C ARG A 134 -26.84 12.00 2.28
N LEU A 135 -26.69 12.81 1.24
CA LEU A 135 -25.39 13.26 0.76
C LEU A 135 -24.58 13.92 1.88
N THR A 136 -25.16 14.92 2.57
CA THR A 136 -24.50 15.59 3.71
C THR A 136 -24.12 14.62 4.83
N SER A 137 -24.98 13.64 5.14
CA SER A 137 -24.67 12.64 6.18
C SER A 137 -23.50 11.74 5.80
N VAL A 138 -23.39 11.36 4.52
CA VAL A 138 -22.30 10.51 4.01
C VAL A 138 -21.00 11.31 3.93
N GLU A 139 -21.03 12.56 3.46
CA GLU A 139 -19.85 13.43 3.41
C GLU A 139 -19.26 13.67 4.80
N ALA A 140 -20.09 13.88 5.82
CA ALA A 140 -19.64 13.99 7.21
C ALA A 140 -18.96 12.71 7.70
N ALA A 141 -19.53 11.54 7.39
CA ALA A 141 -18.93 10.25 7.73
C ALA A 141 -17.62 9.99 6.98
N ILE A 142 -17.52 10.38 5.70
CA ILE A 142 -16.27 10.30 4.92
C ILE A 142 -15.19 11.12 5.60
N ALA A 143 -15.48 12.37 5.98
CA ALA A 143 -14.51 13.24 6.64
C ALA A 143 -14.04 12.65 7.99
N GLU A 144 -14.94 12.07 8.79
CA GLU A 144 -14.59 11.39 10.04
C GLU A 144 -13.67 10.19 9.80
N VAL A 145 -14.01 9.31 8.85
CA VAL A 145 -13.21 8.10 8.57
C VAL A 145 -11.88 8.45 7.89
N GLN A 146 -11.82 9.50 7.07
CA GLN A 146 -10.56 10.01 6.51
C GLN A 146 -9.61 10.55 7.59
N ALA A 147 -10.12 11.15 8.66
CA ALA A 147 -9.29 11.57 9.78
C ALA A 147 -8.64 10.37 10.50
N ILE A 148 -9.38 9.27 10.62
CA ILE A 148 -8.86 7.99 11.14
C ILE A 148 -7.76 7.45 10.21
N ASP A 149 -8.04 7.31 8.91
CA ASP A 149 -7.05 6.82 7.93
C ASP A 149 -5.76 7.67 7.95
N GLY A 150 -5.89 9.00 8.04
CA GLY A 150 -4.75 9.90 8.15
C GLY A 150 -3.92 9.68 9.43
N ALA A 151 -4.57 9.37 10.56
CA ALA A 151 -3.88 9.04 11.81
C ALA A 151 -3.15 7.68 11.73
N GLU A 152 -3.76 6.67 11.09
CA GLU A 152 -3.09 5.38 10.83
C GLU A 152 -1.87 5.54 9.93
N GLN A 153 -1.98 6.33 8.86
CA GLN A 153 -0.86 6.63 7.95
C GLN A 153 0.29 7.31 8.69
N ALA A 154 0.00 8.32 9.52
CA ALA A 154 1.01 9.00 10.32
C ALA A 154 1.70 8.04 11.31
N THR A 155 0.92 7.14 11.91
CA THR A 155 1.45 6.11 12.82
C THR A 155 2.36 5.13 12.08
N LEU A 156 1.93 4.60 10.93
CA LEU A 156 2.72 3.69 10.11
C LEU A 156 4.02 4.34 9.63
N ALA A 157 3.96 5.58 9.15
CA ALA A 157 5.16 6.33 8.76
C ALA A 157 6.16 6.50 9.92
N SER A 158 5.67 6.69 11.15
CA SER A 158 6.52 6.76 12.34
C SER A 158 7.21 5.44 12.70
N LEU A 159 6.72 4.32 12.17
CA LEU A 159 7.22 2.97 12.41
C LEU A 159 8.19 2.47 11.35
N GLN A 160 8.44 3.22 10.28
CA GLN A 160 9.29 2.75 9.19
C GLN A 160 10.65 2.24 9.75
N PRO A 161 10.99 0.95 9.52
CA PRO A 161 12.21 0.32 10.03
C PRO A 161 13.46 0.71 9.24
#